data_AF-A0A3M1BEL9-F1
#
_entry.id   AF-A0A3M1BEL9-F1
#
_cell.length_a   1.000
_cell.length_b   1.000
_cell.length_c   1.000
_cell.angle_alpha   90.00
_cell.angle_beta   90.00
_cell.angle_gamma   90.00
#
_symmetry.space_group_name_H-M   'P 1'
#
loop_
_entity.id
_entity.type
_entity.pdbx_description
1 polymer ?
#
loop_
_entity_poly.entity_id
_entity_poly.type
_entity_poly.pdbx_seq_one_letter_code
_entity_poly.pdbx_strand_id
1 'polypeptide(L)'
;MKNLFLLFLSAVVAIVMTTVGGVALAEAAPFHPGDALYPVQRFVENQALFRPTANDKASWYVQLVERRAADLAQQAGSANQADALSAFDEAVLQSARWLAQASPDTKAALQTRLSGLFTQVQPLLETWSAGSQQEQSQLLAVQARLETFQSLLANGDLTPAEAARITGDA
;
A
#
# COMPACT_ATOMS: atom_id res chain seq x y z
N MET A 1 -25.67 36.83 -8.83
CA MET A 1 -26.16 35.43 -8.85
C MET A 1 -25.52 34.58 -9.94
N LYS A 2 -25.49 35.01 -11.21
CA LYS A 2 -24.86 34.26 -12.33
C LYS A 2 -23.39 33.87 -12.10
N ASN A 3 -22.57 34.76 -11.54
CA ASN A 3 -21.16 34.48 -11.26
C ASN A 3 -20.97 33.49 -10.09
N LEU A 4 -21.89 33.51 -9.12
CA LEU A 4 -21.89 32.56 -7.99
C LEU A 4 -22.30 31.15 -8.46
N PHE A 5 -23.28 31.08 -9.37
CA PHE A 5 -23.69 29.84 -10.01
C PHE A 5 -22.57 29.22 -10.86
N LEU A 6 -21.84 30.04 -11.64
CA LEU A 6 -20.69 29.58 -12.42
C LEU A 6 -19.53 29.08 -11.55
N LEU A 7 -19.24 29.77 -10.44
CA LEU A 7 -18.25 29.30 -9.46
C LEU A 7 -18.67 27.97 -8.84
N PHE A 8 -19.92 27.85 -8.39
CA PHE A 8 -20.45 26.61 -7.84
C PHE A 8 -20.37 25.46 -8.86
N LEU A 9 -20.79 25.70 -10.10
CA LEU A 9 -20.75 24.69 -11.17
C LEU A 9 -19.30 24.26 -11.47
N SER A 10 -18.36 25.20 -11.52
CA SER A 10 -16.94 24.89 -11.73
C SER A 10 -16.34 24.05 -10.60
N ALA A 11 -16.72 24.34 -9.34
CA ALA A 11 -16.29 23.56 -8.18
C ALA A 11 -16.87 22.14 -8.22
N VAL A 12 -18.14 21.98 -8.57
CA VAL A 12 -18.77 20.66 -8.73
C VAL A 12 -18.11 19.86 -9.85
N VAL A 13 -17.86 20.47 -11.01
CA VAL A 13 -17.16 19.81 -12.12
C VAL A 13 -15.73 19.41 -11.74
N ALA A 14 -15.02 20.29 -11.03
CA ALA A 14 -13.68 19.98 -10.52
C ALA A 14 -13.72 18.79 -9.54
N ILE A 15 -14.69 18.75 -8.62
CA ILE A 15 -14.87 17.64 -7.66
C ILE A 15 -15.21 16.33 -8.40
N VAL A 16 -16.08 16.37 -9.40
CA VAL A 16 -16.45 15.18 -10.18
C VAL A 16 -15.25 14.68 -10.99
N MET A 17 -14.50 15.58 -11.62
CA MET A 17 -13.30 15.23 -12.38
C MET A 17 -12.21 14.65 -11.47
N THR A 18 -12.02 15.19 -10.26
CA THR A 18 -11.03 14.65 -9.32
C THR A 18 -11.47 13.34 -8.69
N THR A 19 -12.77 13.13 -8.45
CA THR A 19 -13.27 11.84 -7.93
C THR A 19 -13.25 10.74 -8.99
N VAL A 20 -13.79 10.99 -10.19
CA VAL A 20 -13.78 10.01 -11.30
C VAL A 20 -12.36 9.77 -11.80
N GLY A 21 -11.58 10.85 -11.98
CA GLY A 21 -10.16 10.75 -12.33
C GLY A 21 -9.36 10.02 -11.26
N GLY A 22 -9.60 10.30 -9.98
CA GLY A 22 -8.97 9.60 -8.86
C GLY A 22 -9.23 8.10 -8.86
N VAL A 23 -10.46 7.66 -9.15
CA VAL A 23 -10.79 6.22 -9.30
C VAL A 23 -9.98 5.60 -10.43
N ALA A 24 -9.99 6.24 -11.61
CA ALA A 24 -9.25 5.74 -12.76
C ALA A 24 -7.73 5.67 -12.47
N LEU A 25 -7.18 6.65 -11.77
CA LEU A 25 -5.79 6.66 -11.33
C LEU A 25 -5.49 5.50 -10.37
N ALA A 26 -6.34 5.25 -9.38
CA ALA A 26 -6.13 4.16 -8.43
C ALA A 26 -6.23 2.78 -9.10
N GLU A 27 -7.21 2.58 -9.98
CA GLU A 27 -7.42 1.28 -10.64
C GLU A 27 -6.35 1.01 -11.71
N ALA A 28 -6.06 1.98 -12.58
CA ALA A 28 -5.07 1.82 -13.65
C ALA A 28 -3.62 1.94 -13.16
N ALA A 29 -3.40 2.64 -12.05
CA ALA A 29 -2.11 2.87 -11.41
C ALA A 29 -0.94 3.19 -12.36
N PRO A 30 -1.06 4.21 -13.24
CA PRO A 30 -0.06 4.48 -14.28
C PRO A 30 1.24 5.10 -13.76
N PHE A 31 1.25 5.60 -12.52
CA PHE A 31 2.40 6.33 -11.96
C PHE A 31 3.16 5.49 -10.93
N HIS A 32 4.47 5.71 -10.91
CA HIS A 32 5.45 5.05 -10.05
C HIS A 32 6.18 6.07 -9.16
N PRO A 33 6.83 5.64 -8.07
CA PRO A 33 7.69 6.53 -7.27
C PRO A 33 8.67 7.32 -8.15
N GLY A 34 8.67 8.64 -8.01
CA GLY A 34 9.43 9.58 -8.85
C GLY A 34 8.59 10.32 -9.89
N ASP A 35 7.42 9.79 -10.28
CA ASP A 35 6.53 10.50 -11.19
C ASP A 35 5.82 11.66 -10.49
N ALA A 36 5.62 12.77 -11.21
CA ALA A 36 5.05 14.00 -10.64
C ALA A 36 3.65 13.81 -10.04
N LEU A 37 2.84 12.89 -10.59
CA LEU A 37 1.48 12.62 -10.14
C LEU A 37 1.38 11.41 -9.18
N TYR A 38 2.50 10.74 -8.90
CA TYR A 38 2.52 9.59 -8.01
C TYR A 38 2.00 9.88 -6.59
N PRO A 39 2.34 11.01 -5.94
CA PRO A 39 1.81 11.30 -4.59
C PRO A 39 0.28 11.38 -4.56
N VAL A 40 -0.33 11.90 -5.63
CA VAL A 40 -1.80 12.00 -5.75
C VAL A 40 -2.39 10.59 -5.94
N GLN A 41 -1.79 9.77 -6.79
CA GLN A 41 -2.22 8.38 -6.97
C GLN A 41 -2.12 7.60 -5.65
N ARG A 42 -0.96 7.62 -4.98
CA ARG A 42 -0.73 6.95 -3.69
C ARG A 42 -1.76 7.39 -2.65
N PHE A 43 -2.04 8.68 -2.56
CA PHE A 43 -3.04 9.21 -1.64
C PHE A 43 -4.42 8.57 -1.88
N VAL A 44 -4.89 8.55 -3.14
CA VAL A 44 -6.21 7.99 -3.48
C VAL A 44 -6.25 6.48 -3.27
N GLU A 45 -5.20 5.75 -3.67
CA GLU A 45 -5.09 4.30 -3.45
C GLU A 45 -5.20 3.95 -1.95
N ASN A 46 -4.55 4.74 -1.10
CA ASN A 46 -4.53 4.52 0.35
C ASN A 46 -5.85 4.86 1.04
N GLN A 47 -6.75 5.62 0.41
CA GLN A 47 -8.08 5.85 0.99
C GLN A 47 -9.01 4.65 0.83
N ALA A 48 -8.77 3.79 -0.17
CA ALA A 48 -9.62 2.64 -0.48
C ALA A 48 -11.13 2.98 -0.50
N LEU A 49 -11.49 4.19 -0.98
CA LEU A 49 -12.86 4.75 -0.85
C LEU A 49 -13.94 3.87 -1.49
N PHE A 50 -13.59 3.12 -2.52
CA PHE A 50 -14.50 2.26 -3.29
C PHE A 50 -14.43 0.80 -2.86
N ARG A 51 -13.94 0.52 -1.64
CA ARG A 51 -13.85 -0.81 -1.05
C ARG A 51 -14.72 -0.83 0.22
N PRO A 52 -16.01 -1.19 0.12
CA PRO A 52 -16.97 -0.99 1.21
C PRO A 52 -16.77 -1.97 2.36
N THR A 53 -16.26 -3.19 2.10
CA THR A 53 -16.10 -4.23 3.13
C THR A 53 -14.66 -4.43 3.54
N ALA A 54 -14.44 -5.06 4.70
CA ALA A 54 -13.11 -5.49 5.12
C ALA A 54 -12.47 -6.48 4.14
N ASN A 55 -13.28 -7.35 3.52
CA ASN A 55 -12.82 -8.28 2.49
C ASN A 55 -12.32 -7.55 1.23
N ASP A 56 -13.05 -6.52 0.78
CA ASP A 56 -12.66 -5.71 -0.38
C ASP A 56 -11.39 -4.92 -0.10
N LYS A 57 -11.27 -4.35 1.09
CA LYS A 57 -10.08 -3.60 1.52
C LYS A 57 -8.87 -4.53 1.67
N ALA A 58 -9.03 -5.69 2.29
CA ALA A 58 -7.95 -6.67 2.39
C ALA A 58 -7.46 -7.07 0.99
N SER A 59 -8.39 -7.40 0.09
CA SER A 59 -8.06 -7.77 -1.30
C SER A 59 -7.35 -6.63 -2.03
N TRP A 60 -7.80 -5.40 -1.83
CA TRP A 60 -7.20 -4.20 -2.40
C TRP A 60 -5.76 -3.97 -1.92
N TYR A 61 -5.53 -3.98 -0.60
CA TYR A 61 -4.19 -3.72 -0.08
C TYR A 61 -3.22 -4.86 -0.38
N VAL A 62 -3.68 -6.11 -0.53
CA VAL A 62 -2.83 -7.19 -1.03
C VAL A 62 -2.42 -6.94 -2.48
N GLN A 63 -3.34 -6.47 -3.34
CA GLN A 63 -2.97 -6.03 -4.70
C GLN A 63 -2.03 -4.84 -4.68
N LEU A 64 -2.22 -3.90 -3.75
CA LEU A 64 -1.33 -2.75 -3.60
C LEU A 64 0.08 -3.19 -3.19
N VAL A 65 0.23 -4.13 -2.24
CA VAL A 65 1.52 -4.73 -1.87
C VAL A 65 2.23 -5.30 -3.10
N GLU A 66 1.51 -6.02 -3.96
CA GLU A 66 2.08 -6.57 -5.20
C GLU A 66 2.56 -5.48 -6.17
N ARG A 67 1.77 -4.43 -6.38
CA ARG A 67 2.18 -3.29 -7.22
C ARG A 67 3.42 -2.61 -6.64
N ARG A 68 3.41 -2.34 -5.33
CA ARG A 68 4.54 -1.68 -4.65
C ARG A 68 5.78 -2.56 -4.63
N ALA A 69 5.65 -3.88 -4.60
CA ALA A 69 6.76 -4.81 -4.78
C ALA A 69 7.41 -4.67 -6.17
N ALA A 70 6.61 -4.50 -7.22
CA ALA A 70 7.13 -4.22 -8.55
C ALA A 70 7.83 -2.85 -8.61
N ASP A 71 7.27 -1.84 -7.94
CA ASP A 71 7.92 -0.52 -7.84
C ASP A 71 9.25 -0.57 -7.12
N LEU A 72 9.38 -1.38 -6.05
CA LEU A 72 10.67 -1.64 -5.42
C LEU A 72 11.65 -2.15 -6.49
N ALA A 73 11.30 -3.23 -7.19
CA ALA A 73 12.20 -3.80 -8.19
C ALA A 73 12.64 -2.77 -9.26
N GLN A 74 11.74 -1.89 -9.68
CA GLN A 74 12.02 -0.84 -10.65
C GLN A 74 12.90 0.29 -10.10
N GLN A 75 12.74 0.67 -8.82
CA GLN A 75 13.39 1.83 -8.22
C GLN A 75 14.68 1.49 -7.44
N ALA A 76 15.09 0.22 -7.44
CA ALA A 76 16.34 -0.23 -6.82
C ALA A 76 17.55 0.55 -7.36
N GLY A 77 18.32 1.17 -6.47
CA GLY A 77 19.49 2.00 -6.80
C GLY A 77 19.16 3.39 -7.37
N SER A 78 17.89 3.76 -7.47
CA SER A 78 17.46 5.09 -7.95
C SER A 78 17.38 6.13 -6.83
N ALA A 79 17.23 7.41 -7.21
CA ALA A 79 16.95 8.49 -6.24
C ALA A 79 15.58 8.35 -5.54
N ASN A 80 14.65 7.55 -6.08
CA ASN A 80 13.30 7.36 -5.54
C ASN A 80 13.17 6.06 -4.73
N GLN A 81 14.27 5.37 -4.46
CA GLN A 81 14.31 4.11 -3.73
C GLN A 81 13.63 4.22 -2.36
N ALA A 82 13.89 5.30 -1.61
CA ALA A 82 13.30 5.54 -0.29
C ALA A 82 11.77 5.72 -0.36
N ASP A 83 11.27 6.41 -1.39
CA ASP A 83 9.84 6.61 -1.61
C ASP A 83 9.14 5.30 -1.99
N ALA A 84 9.79 4.47 -2.81
CA ALA A 84 9.30 3.13 -3.13
C ALA A 84 9.21 2.25 -1.87
N LEU A 85 10.26 2.27 -1.03
CA LEU A 85 10.28 1.55 0.25
C LEU A 85 9.18 2.01 1.20
N SER A 86 8.97 3.33 1.31
CA SER A 86 7.91 3.90 2.13
C SER A 86 6.52 3.47 1.67
N ALA A 87 6.27 3.50 0.36
CA ALA A 87 4.98 3.14 -0.18
C ALA A 87 4.70 1.63 -0.07
N PHE A 88 5.74 0.79 -0.21
CA PHE A 88 5.64 -0.64 0.06
C PHE A 88 5.34 -0.93 1.54
N ASP A 89 6.07 -0.33 2.48
CA ASP A 89 5.83 -0.53 3.92
C ASP A 89 4.39 -0.15 4.31
N GLU A 90 3.90 0.98 3.81
CA GLU A 90 2.54 1.42 4.05
C GLU A 90 1.50 0.42 3.51
N ALA A 91 1.70 -0.12 2.30
CA ALA A 91 0.82 -1.13 1.72
C ALA A 91 0.83 -2.42 2.56
N VAL A 92 2.00 -2.85 3.03
CA VAL A 92 2.15 -4.00 3.94
C VAL A 92 1.36 -3.78 5.22
N LEU A 93 1.50 -2.61 5.83
CA LEU A 93 0.78 -2.24 7.05
C LEU A 93 -0.74 -2.26 6.90
N GLN A 94 -1.25 -1.64 5.84
CA GLN A 94 -2.68 -1.64 5.57
C GLN A 94 -3.18 -3.06 5.26
N SER A 95 -2.37 -3.87 4.55
CA SER A 95 -2.74 -5.25 4.27
C SER A 95 -2.88 -6.07 5.57
N ALA A 96 -1.96 -5.94 6.53
CA ALA A 96 -2.05 -6.60 7.83
C ALA A 96 -3.34 -6.19 8.57
N ARG A 97 -3.59 -4.88 8.65
CA ARG A 97 -4.77 -4.32 9.34
C ARG A 97 -6.09 -4.85 8.76
N TRP A 98 -6.25 -4.84 7.44
CA TRP A 98 -7.51 -5.23 6.81
C TRP A 98 -7.65 -6.75 6.69
N LEU A 99 -6.56 -7.46 6.48
CA LEU A 99 -6.56 -8.92 6.46
C LEU A 99 -6.96 -9.51 7.82
N ALA A 100 -6.53 -8.90 8.92
CA ALA A 100 -6.93 -9.30 10.27
C ALA A 100 -8.45 -9.22 10.50
N GLN A 101 -9.15 -8.32 9.79
CA GLN A 101 -10.59 -8.07 9.87
C GLN A 101 -11.40 -8.79 8.79
N ALA A 102 -10.75 -9.43 7.82
CA ALA A 102 -11.41 -10.15 6.75
C ALA A 102 -12.07 -11.44 7.26
N SER A 103 -13.09 -11.91 6.54
CA SER A 103 -13.71 -13.21 6.78
C SER A 103 -12.68 -14.35 6.69
N PRO A 104 -12.89 -15.49 7.37
CA PRO A 104 -11.95 -16.61 7.36
C PRO A 104 -11.57 -17.08 5.94
N ASP A 105 -12.56 -17.19 5.05
CA ASP A 105 -12.34 -17.65 3.66
C ASP A 105 -11.48 -16.65 2.87
N THR A 106 -11.80 -15.35 2.95
CA THR A 106 -10.99 -14.30 2.31
C THR A 106 -9.59 -14.23 2.92
N LYS A 107 -9.48 -14.37 4.24
CA LYS A 107 -8.20 -14.36 4.94
C LYS A 107 -7.32 -15.49 4.41
N ALA A 108 -7.77 -16.75 4.45
CA ALA A 108 -6.97 -17.90 4.00
C ALA A 108 -6.47 -17.76 2.55
N ALA A 109 -7.34 -17.30 1.64
CA ALA A 109 -6.96 -17.08 0.24
C ALA A 109 -5.87 -15.99 0.08
N LEU A 110 -6.02 -14.87 0.77
CA LEU A 110 -5.10 -13.74 0.68
C LEU A 110 -3.78 -13.99 1.43
N GLN A 111 -3.80 -14.74 2.53
CA GLN A 111 -2.58 -15.12 3.27
C GLN A 111 -1.62 -15.90 2.36
N THR A 112 -2.13 -16.87 1.61
CA THR A 112 -1.31 -17.66 0.66
C THR A 112 -0.64 -16.75 -0.38
N ARG A 113 -1.39 -15.79 -0.93
CA ARG A 113 -0.87 -14.82 -1.91
C ARG A 113 0.21 -13.92 -1.29
N LEU A 114 -0.04 -13.37 -0.10
CA LEU A 114 0.92 -12.50 0.59
C LEU A 114 2.21 -13.23 0.96
N SER A 115 2.13 -14.46 1.48
CA SER A 115 3.31 -15.25 1.81
C SER A 115 4.18 -15.45 0.58
N GLY A 116 3.57 -15.80 -0.56
CA GLY A 116 4.28 -15.93 -1.83
C GLY A 116 4.92 -14.62 -2.31
N LEU A 117 4.26 -13.48 -2.13
CA LEU A 117 4.82 -12.17 -2.45
C LEU A 117 6.00 -11.82 -1.55
N PHE A 118 5.90 -12.04 -0.23
CA PHE A 118 6.98 -11.72 0.70
C PHE A 118 8.22 -12.58 0.47
N THR A 119 8.05 -13.87 0.15
CA THR A 119 9.17 -14.74 -0.26
C THR A 119 9.89 -14.21 -1.50
N GLN A 120 9.18 -13.57 -2.44
CA GLN A 120 9.79 -12.98 -3.64
C GLN A 120 10.46 -11.63 -3.36
N VAL A 121 9.91 -10.82 -2.46
CA VAL A 121 10.42 -9.47 -2.15
C VAL A 121 11.63 -9.51 -1.21
N GLN A 122 11.74 -10.50 -0.33
CA GLN A 122 12.80 -10.54 0.67
C GLN A 122 14.23 -10.54 0.07
N PRO A 123 14.56 -11.36 -0.95
CA PRO A 123 15.84 -11.29 -1.62
C PRO A 123 16.11 -9.94 -2.28
N LEU A 124 15.06 -9.28 -2.81
CA LEU A 124 15.19 -7.95 -3.39
C LEU A 124 15.68 -6.96 -2.33
N LEU A 125 15.02 -6.92 -1.17
CA LEU A 125 15.38 -6.02 -0.06
C LEU A 125 16.77 -6.31 0.51
N GLU A 126 17.23 -7.56 0.51
CA GLU A 126 18.57 -7.93 0.95
C GLU A 126 19.67 -7.40 0.02
N THR A 127 19.38 -7.26 -1.27
CA THR A 127 20.34 -6.69 -2.24
C THR A 127 20.39 -5.16 -2.24
N TRP A 128 19.46 -4.50 -1.52
CA TRP A 128 19.39 -3.05 -1.50
C TRP A 128 20.48 -2.44 -0.63
N SER A 129 21.22 -1.50 -1.21
CA SER A 129 22.12 -0.63 -0.46
C SER A 129 21.38 0.66 -0.08
N ALA A 130 21.38 1.01 1.19
CA ALA A 130 20.92 2.32 1.64
C ALA A 130 21.97 3.40 1.30
N GLY A 131 21.50 4.53 0.74
CA GLY A 131 22.34 5.71 0.49
C GLY A 131 22.52 6.60 1.72
N SER A 132 21.70 6.40 2.77
CA SER A 132 21.77 7.13 4.03
C SER A 132 21.48 6.24 5.24
N GLN A 133 21.87 6.70 6.44
CA GLN A 133 21.57 6.01 7.70
C GLN A 133 20.05 5.93 7.98
N GLN A 134 19.29 6.93 7.55
CA GLN A 134 17.83 6.93 7.66
C GLN A 134 17.21 5.83 6.79
N GLU A 135 17.63 5.73 5.53
CA GLU A 135 17.18 4.68 4.61
C GLU A 135 17.56 3.29 5.12
N GLN A 136 18.76 3.12 5.69
CA GLN A 136 19.18 1.87 6.29
C GLN A 136 18.26 1.47 7.45
N SER A 137 17.91 2.42 8.31
CA SER A 137 17.01 2.18 9.44
C SER A 137 15.60 1.80 8.96
N GLN A 138 15.12 2.45 7.90
CA GLN A 138 13.84 2.13 7.27
C GLN A 138 13.85 0.72 6.64
N LEU A 139 14.92 0.36 5.92
CA LEU A 139 15.06 -0.95 5.31
C LEU A 139 15.02 -2.07 6.35
N LEU A 140 15.77 -1.92 7.45
CA LEU A 140 15.77 -2.88 8.55
C LEU A 140 14.38 -2.99 9.22
N ALA A 141 13.69 -1.86 9.39
CA ALA A 141 12.34 -1.85 9.95
C ALA A 141 11.36 -2.62 9.05
N VAL A 142 11.42 -2.40 7.73
CA VAL A 142 10.58 -3.12 6.75
C VAL A 142 10.90 -4.62 6.76
N GLN A 143 12.17 -5.00 6.76
CA GLN A 143 12.59 -6.40 6.80
C GLN A 143 12.07 -7.11 8.07
N ALA A 144 12.30 -6.53 9.25
CA ALA A 144 11.80 -7.07 10.51
C ALA A 144 10.27 -7.18 10.53
N ARG A 145 9.58 -6.21 9.92
CA ARG A 145 8.12 -6.22 9.80
C ARG A 145 7.63 -7.34 8.89
N LEU A 146 8.28 -7.55 7.74
CA LEU A 146 7.97 -8.66 6.84
C LEU A 146 8.19 -10.01 7.50
N GLU A 147 9.28 -10.21 8.24
CA GLU A 147 9.55 -11.45 8.98
C GLU A 147 8.47 -11.71 10.04
N THR A 148 8.13 -10.69 10.83
CA THR A 148 7.07 -10.79 11.84
C THR A 148 5.73 -11.14 11.19
N PHE A 149 5.40 -10.47 10.10
CA PHE A 149 4.14 -10.71 9.40
C PHE A 149 4.11 -12.12 8.78
N GLN A 150 5.19 -12.56 8.11
CA GLN A 150 5.30 -13.92 7.58
C GLN A 150 5.14 -14.99 8.68
N SER A 151 5.73 -14.78 9.86
CA SER A 151 5.58 -15.69 11.00
C SER A 151 4.11 -15.80 11.45
N LEU A 152 3.42 -14.67 11.58
CA LEU A 152 1.98 -14.64 11.93
C LEU A 152 1.09 -15.27 10.86
N LEU A 153 1.45 -15.10 9.59
CA LEU A 153 0.76 -15.74 8.47
C LEU A 153 0.93 -17.26 8.51
N ALA A 154 2.15 -17.75 8.78
CA ALA A 154 2.47 -19.18 8.83
C ALA A 154 1.74 -19.90 9.98
N ASN A 155 1.56 -19.23 11.11
CA ASN A 155 0.87 -19.81 12.27
C ASN A 155 -0.67 -19.67 12.19
N GLY A 156 -1.18 -18.89 11.23
CA GLY A 156 -2.61 -18.59 11.12
C GLY A 156 -3.13 -17.64 12.20
N ASP A 157 -2.23 -17.03 12.97
CA ASP A 157 -2.57 -16.30 14.18
C ASP A 157 -3.11 -14.91 13.90
N LEU A 158 -2.79 -14.29 12.74
CA LEU A 158 -3.06 -12.87 12.44
C LEU A 158 -4.42 -12.35 12.96
N THR A 159 -4.42 -11.83 14.18
CA THR A 159 -5.56 -11.20 14.85
C THR A 159 -5.49 -9.67 14.72
N PRO A 160 -6.58 -8.94 14.99
CA PRO A 160 -6.52 -7.47 15.07
C PRO A 160 -5.49 -6.94 16.08
N ALA A 161 -5.29 -7.65 17.20
CA ALA A 161 -4.30 -7.27 18.21
C ALA A 161 -2.86 -7.44 17.71
N GLU A 162 -2.57 -8.51 16.98
CA GLU A 162 -1.25 -8.72 16.37
C GLU A 162 -1.02 -7.78 15.20
N ALA A 163 -2.05 -7.49 14.41
CA ALA A 163 -1.98 -6.47 13.37
C ALA A 163 -1.64 -5.09 13.96
N ALA A 164 -2.20 -4.73 15.12
CA ALA A 164 -1.85 -3.50 15.83
C ALA A 164 -0.37 -3.47 16.29
N ARG A 165 0.19 -4.61 16.68
CA ARG A 165 1.63 -4.73 17.00
C ARG A 165 2.50 -4.54 15.77
N ILE A 166 2.08 -5.08 14.62
CA ILE A 166 2.77 -4.87 13.34
C ILE A 166 2.70 -3.39 12.92
N THR A 167 1.56 -2.72 13.10
CA THR A 167 1.36 -1.32 12.69
C THR A 167 1.98 -0.30 13.65
N GLY A 168 2.29 -0.70 14.89
CA GLY A 168 2.75 0.21 15.94
C GLY A 168 1.61 1.02 16.58
N ASP A 169 0.37 0.57 16.42
CA ASP A 169 -0.83 1.19 17.02
C ASP A 169 -1.21 0.57 18.38
N ALA A 170 -0.37 -0.32 18.92
CA ALA A 170 -0.62 -1.11 20.13
C ALA A 170 -0.44 -0.33 21.43
#